data_AF-A0A820LKC5-F1
#
_entry.id   AF-A0A820LKC5-F1
#
_cell.length_a   1.000
_cell.length_b   1.000
_cell.length_c   1.000
_cell.angle_alpha   90.00
_cell.angle_beta   90.00
_cell.angle_gamma   90.00
#
_symmetry.space_group_name_H-M   'P 1'
#
loop_
_entity.id
_entity.type
_entity.pdbx_description
1 polymer ?
#
loop_
_entity_poly.entity_id
_entity_poly.type
_entity_poly.pdbx_seq_one_letter_code
_entity_poly.pdbx_strand_id
1 'polypeptide(L)'
;MLPSHIPLQLADKILFISESWLILKTNDEDNDKKFLSINSIDYNEQNHRIQQQLYTLTLSDDFNIFELERIIERTRIDLSLRLRNLFVDHFHLCNELEQIRGFYLIEHGKLFSLFVNRTSQLLLNIKTSTNAIENDINEIFKQC
;
A
#
# COMPACT_ATOMS: atom_id res chain seq x y z
N MET A 1 0.74 -24.11 -1.96
CA MET A 1 0.52 -25.37 -1.22
C MET A 1 1.25 -25.26 0.11
N LEU A 2 0.56 -25.48 1.23
CA LEU A 2 1.13 -25.33 2.58
C LEU A 2 1.44 -26.71 3.17
N PRO A 3 2.69 -27.01 3.54
CA PRO A 3 3.02 -28.22 4.28
C PRO A 3 2.35 -28.25 5.66
N SER A 4 1.84 -29.40 6.09
CA SER A 4 1.08 -29.55 7.34
C SER A 4 1.87 -29.27 8.62
N HIS A 5 3.21 -29.31 8.57
CA HIS A 5 4.09 -29.01 9.69
C HIS A 5 4.33 -27.50 9.88
N ILE A 6 3.90 -26.66 8.93
CA ILE A 6 4.00 -25.21 9.03
C ILE A 6 2.64 -24.66 9.48
N PRO A 7 2.57 -23.94 10.61
CA PRO A 7 1.36 -23.25 11.04
C PRO A 7 0.89 -22.27 9.96
N LEU A 8 -0.43 -22.23 9.72
CA LEU A 8 -1.04 -21.28 8.79
C LEU A 8 -0.64 -19.83 9.12
N GLN A 9 -0.61 -19.49 10.41
CA GLN A 9 -0.19 -18.17 10.88
C GLN A 9 1.23 -17.81 10.44
N LEU A 10 2.14 -18.78 10.37
CA LEU A 10 3.50 -18.53 9.91
C LEU A 10 3.54 -18.27 8.41
N ALA A 11 2.73 -19.02 7.64
CA ALA A 11 2.59 -18.81 6.21
C ALA A 11 2.04 -17.43 5.87
N ASP A 12 1.02 -16.96 6.61
CA ASP A 12 0.44 -15.63 6.43
C ASP A 12 1.46 -14.53 6.69
N LYS A 13 2.33 -14.70 7.72
CA LYS A 13 3.43 -13.76 7.98
C LYS A 13 4.42 -13.69 6.82
N ILE A 14 4.78 -14.85 6.24
CA ILE A 14 5.68 -14.90 5.07
C ILE A 14 5.03 -14.22 3.87
N LEU A 15 3.75 -14.49 3.62
CA LEU A 15 3.01 -13.87 2.53
C LEU A 15 3.02 -12.35 2.67
N PHE A 16 2.65 -11.84 3.85
CA PHE A 16 2.68 -10.42 4.15
C PHE A 16 4.05 -9.79 3.89
N ILE A 17 5.14 -10.44 4.34
CA ILE A 17 6.51 -9.95 4.08
C ILE A 17 6.78 -9.85 2.57
N SER A 18 6.39 -10.88 1.81
CA SER A 18 6.65 -10.93 0.37
C SER A 18 5.86 -9.89 -0.44
N GLU A 19 4.58 -9.68 -0.11
CA GLU A 19 3.74 -8.67 -0.75
C GLU A 19 4.21 -7.27 -0.42
N SER A 20 4.51 -7.03 0.85
CA SER A 20 5.02 -5.75 1.34
C SER A 20 6.37 -5.40 0.72
N TRP A 21 7.22 -6.41 0.52
CA TRP A 21 8.48 -6.26 -0.20
C TRP A 21 8.27 -5.88 -1.67
N LEU A 22 7.32 -6.53 -2.34
CA LEU A 22 7.00 -6.22 -3.73
C LEU A 22 6.55 -4.76 -3.87
N ILE A 23 5.69 -4.28 -2.96
CA ILE A 23 5.23 -2.89 -2.93
C ILE A 23 6.41 -1.92 -2.76
N LEU A 24 7.35 -2.23 -1.88
CA LEU A 24 8.56 -1.41 -1.71
C LEU A 24 9.38 -1.36 -3.00
N LYS A 25 9.61 -2.52 -3.64
CA LYS A 25 10.39 -2.60 -4.87
C LYS A 25 9.75 -1.85 -6.04
N THR A 26 8.43 -1.98 -6.25
CA THR A 26 7.76 -1.27 -7.35
C THR A 26 7.81 0.25 -7.16
N ASN A 27 7.73 0.73 -5.92
CA ASN A 27 7.84 2.15 -5.62
C ASN A 27 9.27 2.70 -5.79
N ASP A 28 10.29 1.84 -5.69
CA ASP A 28 11.71 2.21 -5.89
C ASP A 28 12.08 2.38 -7.38
N GLU A 29 11.36 1.73 -8.31
CA GLU A 29 11.60 1.83 -9.75
C GLU A 29 10.98 3.11 -10.35
N ASP A 30 9.85 3.58 -9.81
CA ASP A 30 9.10 4.73 -10.33
C ASP A 30 9.49 6.08 -9.69
N ASN A 31 10.09 6.10 -8.49
CA ASN A 31 10.41 7.35 -7.79
C ASN A 31 11.90 7.70 -7.83
N ASP A 32 12.15 8.96 -8.16
CA ASP A 32 13.45 9.63 -8.28
C ASP A 32 14.57 9.11 -7.36
N LYS A 33 15.78 9.13 -7.93
CA LYS A 33 17.12 8.78 -7.39
C LYS A 33 17.46 9.28 -5.96
N LYS A 34 16.57 9.99 -5.29
CA LYS A 34 16.62 10.43 -3.89
C LYS A 34 16.18 9.34 -2.89
N PHE A 35 15.29 8.42 -3.27
CA PHE A 35 14.91 7.27 -2.43
C PHE A 35 16.07 6.28 -2.24
N LEU A 36 16.95 6.19 -3.24
CA LEU A 36 18.09 5.29 -3.29
C LEU A 36 19.21 5.60 -2.30
N SER A 37 19.33 6.81 -1.73
CA SER A 37 20.54 7.16 -0.95
C SER A 37 20.41 6.96 0.56
N ILE A 38 19.20 7.06 1.13
CA ILE A 38 18.99 6.96 2.58
C ILE A 38 18.52 5.55 2.98
N ASN A 39 17.80 4.85 2.11
CA ASN A 39 17.16 3.58 2.44
C ASN A 39 17.83 2.33 1.85
N SER A 40 18.68 2.45 0.82
CA SER A 40 19.25 1.29 0.11
C SER A 40 20.39 0.59 0.85
N ILE A 41 21.21 1.34 1.58
CA ILE A 41 22.38 0.82 2.29
C ILE A 41 21.93 -0.05 3.47
N ASP A 42 20.98 0.44 4.27
CA ASP A 42 20.39 -0.32 5.37
C ASP A 42 19.55 -1.50 4.86
N TYR A 43 18.78 -1.32 3.78
CA TYR A 43 17.97 -2.40 3.21
C TYR A 43 18.81 -3.60 2.78
N ASN A 44 19.85 -3.39 1.96
CA ASN A 44 20.71 -4.48 1.49
C ASN A 44 21.43 -5.16 2.66
N GLU A 45 21.84 -4.43 3.69
CA GLU A 45 22.49 -4.99 4.86
C GLU A 45 21.53 -5.84 5.72
N GLN A 46 20.30 -5.37 5.96
CA GLN A 46 19.28 -6.16 6.67
C GLN A 46 18.90 -7.42 5.88
N ASN A 47 18.82 -7.33 4.55
CA ASN A 47 18.54 -8.47 3.69
C ASN A 47 19.64 -9.52 3.75
N HIS A 48 20.89 -9.06 3.71
CA HIS A 48 22.03 -9.95 3.90
C HIS A 48 22.02 -10.61 5.27
N ARG A 49 21.64 -9.90 6.34
CA ARG A 49 21.48 -10.48 7.68
C ARG A 49 20.40 -11.56 7.73
N ILE A 50 19.23 -11.28 7.17
CA ILE A 50 18.12 -12.26 7.12
C ILE A 50 18.52 -13.46 6.29
N GLN A 51 19.16 -13.25 5.13
CA GLN A 51 19.64 -14.33 4.27
C GLN A 51 20.68 -15.20 4.98
N GLN A 52 21.61 -14.58 5.73
CA GLN A 52 22.58 -15.31 6.55
C GLN A 52 21.89 -16.14 7.63
N GLN A 53 20.90 -15.56 8.34
CA GLN A 53 20.14 -16.26 9.38
C GLN A 53 19.36 -17.46 8.81
N LEU A 54 18.69 -17.29 7.67
CA LEU A 54 18.00 -18.38 6.98
C LEU A 54 18.97 -19.45 6.47
N TYR A 55 20.14 -19.05 5.97
CA TYR A 55 21.18 -19.99 5.57
C TYR A 55 21.71 -20.79 6.76
N THR A 56 21.95 -20.15 7.92
CA THR A 56 22.34 -20.87 9.13
C THR A 56 21.28 -21.86 9.62
N LEU A 57 20.00 -21.54 9.47
CA LEU A 57 18.90 -22.47 9.74
C LEU A 57 18.78 -23.62 8.72
N THR A 58 19.30 -23.42 7.51
CA THR A 58 19.32 -24.47 6.48
C THR A 58 20.49 -25.43 6.72
N LEU A 59 21.57 -24.94 7.33
CA LEU A 59 22.76 -25.73 7.69
C LEU A 59 22.60 -26.54 8.98
N SER A 60 21.64 -26.22 9.84
CA SER A 60 21.37 -27.00 11.04
C SER A 60 20.72 -28.34 10.70
N ASP A 61 21.25 -29.43 11.27
CA ASP A 61 20.78 -30.81 11.03
C ASP A 61 19.32 -31.03 11.46
N ASP A 62 18.84 -30.28 12.45
CA ASP A 62 17.46 -30.31 12.94
C ASP A 62 16.70 -29.02 12.57
N PHE A 63 15.54 -29.18 11.92
CA PHE A 63 14.67 -28.06 11.59
C PHE A 63 13.95 -27.52 12.84
N ASN A 64 14.40 -26.37 13.33
CA ASN A 64 13.75 -25.68 14.45
C ASN A 64 12.73 -24.65 13.95
N ILE A 65 11.45 -25.03 14.00
CA ILE A 65 10.34 -24.16 13.58
C ILE A 65 10.21 -22.89 14.43
N PHE A 66 10.58 -22.93 15.71
CA PHE A 66 10.49 -21.76 16.60
C PHE A 66 11.51 -20.69 16.23
N GLU A 67 12.72 -21.10 15.85
CA GLU A 67 13.75 -20.18 15.40
C GLU A 67 13.39 -19.55 14.05
N LEU A 68 12.82 -20.34 13.13
CA LEU A 68 12.26 -19.82 11.88
C LEU A 68 11.15 -18.80 12.14
N GLU A 69 10.19 -19.13 13.00
CA GLU A 69 9.11 -18.20 13.36
C GLU A 69 9.65 -16.91 13.97
N ARG A 70 10.67 -16.99 14.84
CA ARG A 70 11.29 -15.80 15.43
C ARG A 70 11.92 -14.89 14.39
N ILE A 71 12.64 -15.44 13.42
CA ILE A 71 13.28 -14.65 12.35
C ILE A 71 12.22 -14.01 11.44
N ILE A 72 11.18 -14.75 11.09
CA ILE A 72 10.07 -14.24 10.27
C ILE A 72 9.32 -13.13 11.02
N GLU A 73 9.02 -13.33 12.31
CA GLU A 73 8.32 -12.35 13.14
C GLU A 73 9.11 -11.04 13.24
N ARG A 74 10.43 -11.13 13.47
CA ARG A 74 11.28 -9.95 13.52
C ARG A 74 11.30 -9.21 12.18
N THR A 75 11.48 -9.95 11.08
CA THR A 75 11.45 -9.39 9.72
C THR A 75 10.12 -8.69 9.44
N ARG A 76 9.00 -9.30 9.86
CA ARG A 76 7.65 -8.73 9.71
C ARG A 76 7.53 -7.39 10.44
N ILE A 77 8.01 -7.30 11.68
CA ILE A 77 7.94 -6.08 12.49
C ILE A 77 8.78 -4.97 11.85
N ASP A 78 10.04 -5.27 11.50
CA ASP A 78 10.96 -4.31 10.91
C ASP A 78 10.40 -3.75 9.59
N LEU A 79 9.84 -4.63 8.76
CA LEU A 79 9.23 -4.25 7.50
C LEU A 79 7.93 -3.46 7.69
N SER A 80 7.10 -3.82 8.67
CA SER A 80 5.87 -3.09 9.01
C SER A 80 6.17 -1.67 9.48
N LEU A 81 7.19 -1.49 10.32
CA LEU A 81 7.64 -0.17 10.77
C LEU A 81 8.12 0.68 9.60
N ARG A 82 8.87 0.08 8.66
CA ARG A 82 9.33 0.77 7.46
C ARG A 82 8.18 1.18 6.56
N LEU A 83 7.22 0.28 6.28
CA LEU A 83 6.02 0.61 5.52
C LEU A 83 5.23 1.74 6.18
N ARG A 84 5.05 1.68 7.50
CA ARG A 84 4.37 2.75 8.24
C ARG A 84 5.07 4.09 8.02
N ASN A 85 6.37 4.17 8.23
CA ASN A 85 7.11 5.42 8.07
C ASN A 85 7.02 5.90 6.61
N LEU A 86 7.10 4.98 5.65
CA LEU A 86 6.94 5.31 4.23
C LEU A 86 5.57 5.92 3.93
N PHE A 87 4.47 5.27 4.31
CA PHE A 87 3.13 5.77 3.99
C PHE A 87 2.72 7.00 4.81
N VAL A 88 3.10 7.04 6.09
CA VAL A 88 2.71 8.15 6.98
C VAL A 88 3.58 9.37 6.72
N ASP A 89 4.90 9.21 6.69
CA ASP A 89 5.82 10.34 6.66
C ASP A 89 6.06 10.85 5.23
N HIS A 90 6.12 9.95 4.23
CA HIS A 90 6.43 10.34 2.86
C HIS A 90 5.19 10.51 1.97
N PHE A 91 4.19 9.64 2.10
CA PHE A 91 2.96 9.75 1.31
C PHE A 91 1.85 10.55 1.99
N HIS A 92 2.11 11.08 3.19
CA HIS A 92 1.12 11.85 3.96
C HIS A 92 -0.25 11.18 4.01
N LEU A 93 -0.29 9.86 4.21
CA LEU A 93 -1.52 9.05 4.12
C LEU A 93 -2.69 9.63 4.91
N CYS A 94 -2.43 10.24 6.08
CA CYS A 94 -3.46 10.89 6.87
C CYS A 94 -4.16 12.03 6.11
N ASN A 95 -3.41 12.85 5.38
CA ASN A 95 -3.97 13.94 4.59
C ASN A 95 -4.80 13.41 3.41
N GLU A 96 -4.32 12.36 2.73
CA GLU A 96 -5.06 11.73 1.64
C GLU A 96 -6.35 11.08 2.13
N LEU A 97 -6.32 10.42 3.30
CA LEU A 97 -7.52 9.87 3.93
C LEU A 97 -8.52 10.96 4.33
N GLU A 98 -8.05 12.11 4.80
CA GLU A 98 -8.91 13.27 5.06
C GLU A 98 -9.53 13.82 3.78
N GLN A 99 -8.79 13.90 2.67
CA GLN A 99 -9.35 14.30 1.38
C GLN A 99 -10.42 13.31 0.90
N ILE A 100 -10.11 12.01 0.90
CA ILE A 100 -11.05 10.94 0.54
C ILE A 100 -12.31 11.04 1.41
N ARG A 101 -12.15 11.18 2.73
CA ARG A 101 -13.27 11.39 3.64
C ARG A 101 -14.08 12.62 3.24
N GLY A 102 -13.43 13.74 2.95
CA GLY A 102 -14.05 14.99 2.58
C GLY A 102 -14.90 14.92 1.31
N PHE A 103 -14.50 14.08 0.35
CA PHE A 103 -15.27 13.84 -0.88
C PHE A 103 -16.36 12.76 -0.69
N TYR A 104 -16.03 11.59 -0.16
CA TYR A 104 -16.97 10.47 -0.06
C TYR A 104 -18.03 10.64 1.03
N LEU A 105 -17.72 11.36 2.11
CA LEU A 105 -18.69 11.68 3.17
C LEU A 105 -19.33 13.07 2.99
N ILE A 106 -19.10 13.75 1.87
CA ILE A 106 -19.77 15.02 1.52
C ILE A 106 -19.52 16.08 2.62
N GLU A 107 -18.29 16.18 3.12
CA GLU A 107 -17.92 17.19 4.12
C GLU A 107 -18.05 18.61 3.53
N HIS A 108 -17.78 18.74 2.22
CA HIS A 108 -17.90 19.98 1.45
C HIS A 108 -19.32 20.20 0.89
N GLY A 109 -20.33 20.26 1.75
CA GLY A 109 -21.74 20.33 1.33
C GLY A 109 -22.09 21.46 0.34
N LYS A 110 -21.39 22.61 0.40
CA LYS A 110 -21.58 23.71 -0.55
C LYS A 110 -21.12 23.35 -1.97
N LEU A 111 -19.99 22.67 -2.11
CA LEU A 111 -19.46 22.20 -3.39
C LEU A 111 -20.42 21.19 -4.00
N PHE A 112 -20.86 20.20 -3.21
CA PHE A 112 -21.79 19.18 -3.69
C PHE A 112 -23.18 19.74 -4.00
N SER A 113 -23.67 20.73 -3.25
CA SER A 113 -24.94 21.40 -3.58
C SER A 113 -24.86 22.19 -4.90
N LEU A 114 -23.75 22.90 -5.15
CA LEU A 114 -23.51 23.57 -6.43
C LEU A 114 -23.39 22.56 -7.58
N PHE A 115 -22.68 21.46 -7.35
CA PHE A 115 -22.53 20.38 -8.31
C PHE A 115 -23.89 19.74 -8.67
N VAL A 116 -24.72 19.39 -7.69
CA VAL A 116 -26.07 18.84 -7.93
C VAL A 116 -26.94 19.83 -8.69
N ASN A 117 -26.92 21.11 -8.33
CA ASN A 117 -27.70 22.13 -9.04
C ASN A 117 -27.29 22.23 -10.52
N ARG A 118 -25.98 22.24 -10.81
CA ARG A 118 -25.45 22.35 -12.18
C ARG A 118 -25.63 21.07 -13.01
N THR A 119 -25.52 19.91 -12.39
CA THR A 119 -25.63 18.62 -13.10
C THR A 119 -27.06 18.10 -13.21
N SER A 120 -27.99 18.60 -12.40
CA SER A 120 -29.40 18.17 -12.40
C SER A 120 -30.04 18.17 -13.80
N GLN A 121 -29.79 19.21 -14.60
CA GLN A 121 -30.37 19.35 -15.94
C GLN A 121 -29.75 18.38 -16.96
N LEU A 122 -28.48 18.02 -16.80
CA LEU A 122 -27.79 17.06 -17.66
C LEU A 122 -28.14 15.62 -17.30
N LEU A 123 -28.23 15.33 -16.01
CA LEU A 123 -28.63 14.02 -15.49
C LEU A 123 -30.11 13.71 -15.73
N LEU A 124 -30.99 14.70 -15.92
CA LEU A 124 -32.38 14.47 -16.31
C LEU A 124 -32.56 14.25 -17.83
N ASN A 125 -31.58 14.65 -18.65
CA ASN A 125 -31.58 14.56 -20.10
C ASN A 125 -30.93 13.26 -20.64
N ILE A 126 -31.15 12.12 -19.97
CA ILE A 126 -30.59 10.75 -20.18
C ILE A 126 -30.69 10.17 -21.61
N LYS A 127 -31.18 10.91 -22.59
CA LYS A 127 -31.31 10.46 -24.00
C LYS A 127 -29.99 10.43 -24.79
N THR A 128 -28.85 10.83 -24.23
CA THR A 128 -27.58 10.89 -24.98
C THR A 128 -26.51 9.97 -24.40
N SER A 129 -25.60 9.51 -25.27
CA SER A 129 -24.57 8.50 -25.02
C SER A 129 -23.81 8.69 -23.70
N THR A 130 -23.69 7.62 -22.93
CA THR A 130 -23.12 7.56 -21.57
C THR A 130 -21.73 8.19 -21.46
N ASN A 131 -20.88 8.03 -22.48
CA ASN A 131 -19.49 8.49 -22.43
C ASN A 131 -19.32 10.01 -22.59
N ALA A 132 -20.24 10.67 -23.31
CA ALA A 132 -20.19 12.13 -23.46
C ALA A 132 -20.65 12.82 -22.16
N ILE A 133 -21.66 12.24 -21.50
CA ILE A 133 -22.21 12.73 -20.24
C ILE A 133 -21.16 12.66 -19.12
N GLU A 134 -20.36 11.59 -19.03
CA GLU A 134 -19.29 11.48 -18.01
C GLU A 134 -18.24 12.58 -18.15
N ASN A 135 -17.80 12.89 -19.38
CA ASN A 135 -16.85 13.95 -19.63
C ASN A 135 -17.42 15.33 -19.28
N ASP A 136 -18.68 15.59 -19.65
CA ASP A 136 -19.36 16.85 -19.33
C ASP A 136 -19.57 17.03 -17.81
N ILE A 137 -19.92 15.95 -17.10
CA ILE A 137 -20.05 15.97 -15.63
C ILE A 137 -18.69 16.25 -14.97
N ASN A 138 -17.61 15.64 -15.47
CA ASN A 138 -16.26 15.86 -14.94
C ASN A 138 -15.80 17.30 -15.17
N GLU A 139 -16.08 17.90 -16.33
CA GLU A 139 -15.79 19.31 -16.59
C GLU A 139 -16.60 20.25 -15.69
N ILE A 140 -17.87 19.94 -15.42
CA ILE A 140 -18.69 20.72 -14.49
C ILE A 140 -18.17 20.61 -13.06
N PHE A 141 -17.72 19.43 -12.64
CA PHE A 141 -17.12 19.23 -11.33
C PHE A 141 -15.85 20.05 -11.15
N LYS A 142 -14.98 20.13 -12.18
CA LYS A 142 -13.78 20.99 -12.16
C LYS A 142 -14.09 22.49 -12.05
N GLN A 143 -15.28 22.91 -12.48
CA GLN A 143 -15.72 24.31 -12.44
C GLN A 143 -16.47 24.69 -11.15
N CYS A 144 -16.73 23.74 -10.25
CA CYS A 144 -17.38 23.96 -8.96
C CYS A 144 -16.37 24.34 -7.88
#